data_AF-A0A1F6V6W1-F1
#
_entry.id   AF-A0A1F6V6W1-F1
#
_cell.length_a   1.000
_cell.length_b   1.000
_cell.length_c   1.000
_cell.angle_alpha   90.00
_cell.angle_beta   90.00
_cell.angle_gamma   90.00
#
_symmetry.space_group_name_H-M   'P 1'
#
loop_
_entity.id
_entity.type
_entity.pdbx_description
1 polymer ?
#
loop_
_entity_poly.entity_id
_entity_poly.type
_entity_poly.pdbx_seq_one_letter_code
_entity_poly.pdbx_strand_id
1 'polypeptide(L)'
;MKIVKSKMSEEELREIAKDFYSTMVKGVVDVENETLALGGEYHMDANAVLLENGSVQRNIWGFNWYFDKPKEEQLEYVSLINIRPMQGNRMMEVQDSILRDKMKKIILKYLS
;
A
#
# COMPACT_ATOMS: atom_id res chain seq x y z
N MET A 1 9.22 -0.15 -9.21
CA MET A 1 8.50 0.56 -8.12
C MET A 1 8.18 1.98 -8.56
N LYS A 2 7.05 2.55 -8.15
CA LYS A 2 6.59 3.88 -8.61
C LYS A 2 5.81 4.62 -7.52
N ILE A 3 6.11 5.92 -7.32
CA ILE A 3 5.25 6.83 -6.54
C ILE A 3 4.03 7.21 -7.38
N VAL A 4 2.85 7.09 -6.78
CA VAL A 4 1.58 7.42 -7.44
C VAL A 4 1.32 8.92 -7.31
N LYS A 5 1.34 9.62 -8.46
CA LYS A 5 1.16 11.09 -8.52
C LYS A 5 -0.26 11.51 -8.94
N SER A 6 -1.00 10.59 -9.55
CA SER A 6 -2.34 10.79 -10.08
C SER A 6 -3.11 9.47 -10.02
N LYS A 7 -4.42 9.53 -10.27
CA LYS A 7 -5.24 8.32 -10.41
C LYS A 7 -4.63 7.39 -11.47
N MET A 8 -4.59 6.10 -11.17
CA MET A 8 -4.02 5.06 -12.02
C MET A 8 -5.13 4.24 -12.69
N SER A 9 -4.91 3.84 -13.94
CA SER A 9 -5.76 2.85 -14.59
C SER A 9 -5.44 1.43 -14.12
N GLU A 10 -6.39 0.51 -14.26
CA GLU A 10 -6.14 -0.91 -13.97
C GLU A 10 -4.99 -1.47 -14.83
N GLU A 11 -4.90 -1.04 -16.09
CA GLU A 11 -3.82 -1.43 -17.00
C GLU A 11 -2.45 -1.01 -16.46
N GLU A 12 -2.30 0.24 -16.00
CA GLU A 12 -1.04 0.71 -15.39
C GLU A 12 -0.68 -0.08 -14.13
N LEU A 13 -1.66 -0.43 -13.30
CA LEU A 13 -1.42 -1.22 -12.10
C LEU A 13 -1.00 -2.65 -12.44
N ARG A 14 -1.63 -3.26 -13.44
CA ARG A 14 -1.26 -4.60 -13.94
C ARG A 14 0.13 -4.60 -14.55
N GLU A 15 0.53 -3.56 -15.28
CA GLU A 15 1.92 -3.43 -15.76
C GLU A 15 2.92 -3.42 -14.60
N ILE A 16 2.66 -2.69 -13.52
CA ILE A 16 3.52 -2.71 -12.32
C ILE A 16 3.57 -4.08 -11.66
N ALA A 17 2.45 -4.82 -11.70
CA ALA A 17 2.32 -6.12 -11.05
C ALA A 17 3.06 -7.24 -11.80
N LYS A 18 3.25 -7.12 -13.13
CA LYS A 18 3.90 -8.13 -13.97
C LYS A 18 5.29 -8.55 -13.50
N ASP A 19 6.01 -7.63 -12.85
CA ASP A 19 7.37 -7.88 -12.40
C ASP A 19 7.43 -8.93 -11.27
N PHE A 20 6.35 -9.12 -10.48
CA PHE A 20 6.40 -9.97 -9.27
C PHE A 20 5.13 -10.79 -8.99
N TYR A 21 3.94 -10.19 -9.13
CA TYR A 21 2.68 -10.81 -8.71
C TYR A 21 1.60 -10.50 -9.76
N SER A 22 1.38 -11.38 -10.74
CA SER A 22 0.44 -11.11 -11.84
C SER A 22 -1.02 -10.88 -11.42
N THR A 23 -1.40 -11.28 -10.21
CA THR A 23 -2.77 -11.21 -9.67
C THR A 23 -2.99 -10.08 -8.65
N MET A 24 -1.92 -9.41 -8.21
CA MET A 24 -2.00 -8.33 -7.23
C MET A 24 -0.78 -7.41 -7.31
N VAL A 25 -0.91 -6.18 -6.82
CA VAL A 25 0.26 -5.31 -6.60
C VAL A 25 0.43 -5.03 -5.11
N LYS A 26 1.68 -5.09 -4.64
CA LYS A 26 2.05 -4.65 -3.29
C LYS A 26 2.22 -3.14 -3.28
N GLY A 27 1.78 -2.51 -2.20
CA GLY A 27 1.85 -1.06 -2.07
C GLY A 27 2.07 -0.60 -0.64
N VAL A 28 2.52 0.64 -0.50
CA VAL A 28 2.56 1.33 0.77
C VAL A 28 1.88 2.68 0.65
N VAL A 29 1.27 3.13 1.75
CA VAL A 29 0.62 4.43 1.87
C VAL A 29 1.26 5.21 3.00
N ASP A 30 1.67 6.45 2.75
CA ASP A 30 1.93 7.43 3.80
C ASP A 30 0.61 8.10 4.18
N VAL A 31 0.14 7.81 5.39
CA VAL A 31 -1.13 8.35 5.87
C VAL A 31 -1.06 9.80 6.32
N GLU A 32 0.13 10.37 6.49
CA GLU A 32 0.29 11.81 6.74
C GLU A 32 0.25 12.53 5.40
N ASN A 33 1.26 12.28 4.55
CA ASN A 33 1.43 13.01 3.30
C ASN A 33 0.42 12.63 2.20
N GLU A 34 -0.47 11.66 2.45
CA GLU A 34 -1.47 11.13 1.51
C GLU A 34 -0.88 10.68 0.16
N THR A 35 0.29 10.03 0.20
CA THR A 35 1.00 9.52 -0.98
C THR A 35 1.08 7.99 -0.96
N LEU A 36 1.22 7.40 -2.15
CA LEU A 36 1.36 5.95 -2.34
C LEU A 36 2.62 5.64 -3.11
N ALA A 37 3.21 4.48 -2.83
CA ALA A 37 4.15 3.82 -3.73
C ALA A 37 3.72 2.38 -3.98
N LEU A 38 3.93 1.90 -5.21
CA LEU A 38 3.51 0.58 -5.66
C LEU A 38 4.65 -0.21 -6.32
N GLY A 39 4.54 -1.53 -6.27
CA GLY A 39 5.45 -2.48 -6.89
C GLY A 39 6.69 -2.79 -6.05
N GLY A 40 7.55 -3.66 -6.58
CA GLY A 40 8.63 -4.29 -5.82
C GLY A 40 8.28 -5.72 -5.42
N GLU A 41 9.31 -6.49 -5.09
CA GLU A 41 9.16 -7.87 -4.62
C GLU A 41 8.53 -7.89 -3.23
N TYR A 42 8.92 -6.94 -2.39
CA TYR A 42 8.43 -6.77 -1.03
C TYR A 42 7.87 -5.37 -0.81
N HIS A 43 6.98 -5.22 0.18
CA HIS A 43 6.50 -3.90 0.61
C HIS A 43 7.64 -2.97 1.07
N MET A 44 8.78 -3.53 1.48
CA MET A 44 9.96 -2.78 1.86
C MET A 44 10.53 -1.95 0.70
N ASP A 45 10.40 -2.45 -0.52
CA ASP A 45 10.90 -1.78 -1.72
C ASP A 45 10.11 -0.48 -1.98
N ALA A 46 8.78 -0.56 -1.95
CA ALA A 46 7.91 0.60 -2.03
C ALA A 46 8.04 1.53 -0.80
N ASN A 47 8.29 0.97 0.39
CA ASN A 47 8.56 1.73 1.62
C ASN A 47 9.81 2.61 1.48
N ALA A 48 10.91 2.05 0.97
CA ALA A 48 12.15 2.79 0.73
C ALA A 48 11.93 3.99 -0.21
N VAL A 49 11.16 3.80 -1.29
CA VAL A 49 10.82 4.88 -2.23
C VAL A 49 10.10 6.04 -1.55
N LEU A 50 9.16 5.78 -0.62
CA LEU A 50 8.50 6.87 0.12
C LEU A 50 9.44 7.55 1.10
N LEU A 51 10.29 6.79 1.81
CA LEU A 51 11.29 7.36 2.73
C LEU A 51 12.27 8.29 2.01
N GLU A 52 12.78 7.86 0.85
CA GLU A 52 13.66 8.68 0.00
C GLU A 52 12.97 9.96 -0.49
N ASN A 53 11.65 9.91 -0.65
CA ASN A 53 10.83 11.05 -1.02
C ASN A 53 10.36 11.91 0.19
N GLY A 54 10.94 11.68 1.38
CA GLY A 54 10.72 12.51 2.56
C GLY A 54 9.59 12.06 3.49
N SER A 55 8.97 10.90 3.24
CA SER A 55 8.03 10.30 4.19
C SER A 55 8.74 9.86 5.47
N VAL A 56 7.96 9.77 6.57
CA VAL A 56 8.47 9.28 7.85
C VAL A 56 7.94 7.86 8.08
N GLN A 57 8.82 6.91 8.43
CA GLN A 57 8.49 5.49 8.60
C GLN A 57 7.22 5.23 9.44
N ARG A 58 7.03 5.98 10.54
CA ARG A 58 5.85 5.85 11.43
C ARG A 58 4.51 6.07 10.75
N ASN A 59 4.48 6.77 9.61
CA ASN A 59 3.29 7.10 8.85
C ASN A 59 3.06 6.18 7.65
N ILE A 60 4.04 5.35 7.28
CA ILE A 60 3.95 4.46 6.12
C ILE A 60 3.34 3.13 6.52
N TRP A 61 2.36 2.61 5.79
CA TRP A 61 1.70 1.31 6.06
C TRP A 61 1.54 0.50 4.77
N GLY A 62 1.76 -0.81 4.84
CA GLY A 62 1.71 -1.71 3.70
C GLY A 62 0.31 -2.28 3.44
N PHE A 63 -0.01 -2.51 2.17
CA PHE A 63 -1.25 -3.11 1.68
C PHE A 63 -1.00 -3.95 0.42
N ASN A 64 -1.95 -4.83 0.10
CA ASN A 64 -2.03 -5.53 -1.18
C ASN A 64 -3.28 -5.06 -1.92
N TRP A 65 -3.17 -4.92 -3.25
CA TRP A 65 -4.27 -4.60 -4.14
C TRP A 65 -4.47 -5.73 -5.13
N TYR A 66 -5.58 -6.47 -5.03
CA TYR A 66 -5.93 -7.59 -5.89
C TYR A 66 -6.80 -7.13 -7.05
N PHE A 67 -6.49 -7.59 -8.26
CA PHE A 67 -7.25 -7.19 -9.45
C PHE A 67 -8.55 -7.99 -9.61
N ASP A 68 -8.48 -9.29 -9.35
CA ASP A 68 -9.53 -10.25 -9.74
C ASP A 68 -10.38 -10.71 -8.53
N LYS A 69 -10.35 -9.96 -7.42
CA LYS A 69 -11.19 -10.19 -6.24
C LYS A 69 -12.44 -9.30 -6.24
N PRO A 70 -13.52 -9.70 -5.53
CA PRO A 70 -14.66 -8.81 -5.26
C PRO A 70 -14.20 -7.48 -4.65
N LYS A 71 -14.93 -6.40 -4.91
CA LYS A 71 -14.54 -5.02 -4.54
C LYS A 71 -14.24 -4.87 -3.05
N GLU A 72 -14.94 -5.61 -2.21
CA GLU A 72 -14.79 -5.63 -0.76
C GLU A 72 -13.47 -6.27 -0.31
N GLU A 73 -12.87 -7.11 -1.16
CA GLU A 73 -11.65 -7.88 -0.91
C GLU A 73 -10.46 -7.43 -1.77
N GLN A 74 -10.64 -6.44 -2.65
CA GLN A 74 -9.57 -5.91 -3.49
C GLN A 74 -8.44 -5.30 -2.67
N LEU A 75 -8.76 -4.68 -1.53
CA LEU A 75 -7.79 -4.03 -0.65
C LEU A 75 -7.57 -4.83 0.64
N GLU A 76 -6.34 -5.30 0.83
CA GLU A 76 -5.91 -6.04 2.01
C GLU A 76 -4.81 -5.27 2.76
N TYR A 77 -4.91 -5.16 4.09
CA TYR A 77 -4.00 -4.37 4.92
C TYR A 77 -2.87 -5.20 5.54
N VAL A 78 -2.40 -6.22 4.82
CA VAL A 78 -1.45 -7.22 5.32
C VAL A 78 -0.06 -6.97 4.74
N SER A 79 0.92 -6.78 5.62
CA SER A 79 2.33 -6.66 5.24
C SER A 79 3.26 -6.94 6.41
N LEU A 80 4.46 -7.47 6.14
CA LEU A 80 5.51 -7.63 7.15
C LEU A 80 5.92 -6.29 7.77
N ILE A 81 5.91 -5.18 7.01
CA ILE A 81 6.31 -3.86 7.52
C ILE A 81 5.31 -3.28 8.53
N ASN A 82 4.12 -3.88 8.64
CA ASN A 82 3.06 -3.45 9.56
C ASN A 82 3.25 -4.01 10.98
N ILE A 83 4.15 -4.98 11.18
CA ILE A 83 4.48 -5.50 12.52
C ILE A 83 5.26 -4.41 13.28
N ARG A 84 4.57 -3.67 14.14
CA ARG A 84 5.06 -2.51 14.89
C ARG A 84 4.51 -2.49 16.31
N PRO A 85 5.05 -3.32 17.22
CA PRO A 85 4.58 -3.39 18.61
C PRO A 85 4.57 -2.04 19.34
N MET A 86 5.53 -1.16 19.05
CA MET A 86 5.61 0.19 19.64
C MET A 86 4.48 1.13 19.18
N GLN A 87 3.89 0.87 18.01
CA GLN A 87 2.71 1.60 17.50
C GLN A 87 1.41 0.83 17.76
N GLY A 88 1.44 -0.23 18.58
CA GLY A 88 0.26 -1.03 18.92
C GLY A 88 -0.15 -2.09 17.90
N ASN A 89 0.55 -2.24 16.77
CA ASN A 89 0.22 -3.22 15.74
C ASN A 89 1.14 -4.44 15.82
N ARG A 90 0.68 -5.58 16.35
CA ARG A 90 1.56 -6.74 16.58
C ARG A 90 1.52 -7.79 15.47
N MET A 91 0.61 -7.62 14.52
CA MET A 91 0.35 -8.56 13.42
C MET A 91 0.75 -7.92 12.08
N MET A 92 0.77 -8.71 11.01
CA MET A 92 0.96 -8.17 9.65
C MET A 92 -0.25 -7.38 9.18
N GLU A 93 -1.45 -7.75 9.64
CA GLU A 93 -2.65 -6.98 9.37
C GLU A 93 -2.66 -5.71 10.23
N VAL A 94 -3.06 -4.59 9.65
CA VAL A 94 -3.37 -3.36 10.40
C VAL A 94 -4.64 -3.57 11.22
N GLN A 95 -4.52 -3.60 12.54
CA GLN A 95 -5.61 -3.95 13.46
C GLN A 95 -6.52 -2.77 13.78
N ASP A 96 -6.00 -1.55 13.75
CA ASP A 96 -6.74 -0.32 14.02
C ASP A 96 -7.69 0.02 12.85
N SER A 97 -9.00 0.02 13.12
CA SER A 97 -10.02 0.34 12.11
C SER A 97 -9.99 1.79 11.64
N ILE A 98 -9.67 2.75 12.52
CA ILE A 98 -9.59 4.17 12.16
C ILE A 98 -8.43 4.39 11.19
N LEU A 99 -7.30 3.72 11.46
CA LEU A 99 -6.16 3.74 10.55
C LEU A 99 -6.49 3.09 9.21
N ARG A 100 -7.17 1.93 9.19
CA ARG A 100 -7.61 1.28 7.95
C ARG A 100 -8.55 2.17 7.13
N ASP A 101 -9.48 2.88 7.77
CA ASP A 101 -10.37 3.81 7.07
C ASP A 101 -9.60 4.97 6.43
N LYS A 102 -8.58 5.49 7.13
CA LYS A 102 -7.68 6.53 6.60
C LYS A 102 -6.89 6.01 5.39
N MET A 103 -6.29 4.83 5.52
CA MET A 103 -5.58 4.16 4.42
C MET A 103 -6.51 3.97 3.22
N LYS A 104 -7.69 3.39 3.43
CA LYS A 104 -8.70 3.12 2.39
C LYS A 104 -9.05 4.38 1.62
N LYS A 105 -9.35 5.49 2.32
CA LYS A 105 -9.71 6.76 1.71
C LYS A 105 -8.61 7.27 0.78
N ILE A 106 -7.36 7.21 1.22
CA ILE A 106 -6.20 7.64 0.42
C ILE A 106 -5.99 6.69 -0.76
N ILE A 107 -6.01 5.38 -0.53
CA ILE A 107 -5.77 4.38 -1.58
C ILE A 107 -6.80 4.47 -2.69
N LEU A 108 -8.10 4.54 -2.35
CA LEU A 108 -9.17 4.61 -3.34
C LEU A 108 -9.16 5.92 -4.15
N LYS A 109 -8.65 7.02 -3.60
CA LYS A 109 -8.43 8.27 -4.35
C LYS A 109 -7.57 8.06 -5.59
N TYR A 110 -6.64 7.11 -5.55
CA TYR A 110 -5.70 6.84 -6.62
C TYR A 110 -5.99 5.55 -7.41
N LEU A 111 -6.59 4.53 -6.78
CA LEU A 111 -6.72 3.19 -7.38
C LEU A 111 -8.16 2.81 -7.81
N SER A 112 -9.18 3.59 -7.44
CA SER A 112 -10.58 3.38 -7.87
C SER A 112 -11.05 4.48 -8.80
#